data_AF-A0A839J819-F1
#
_entry.id   AF-A0A839J819-F1
#
_cell.length_a   1.000
_cell.length_b   1.000
_cell.length_c   1.000
_cell.angle_alpha   90.00
_cell.angle_beta   90.00
_cell.angle_gamma   90.00
#
_symmetry.space_group_name_H-M   'P 1'
#
loop_
_entity.id
_entity.type
_entity.pdbx_description
1 polymer ?
#
loop_
_entity_poly.entity_id
_entity_poly.type
_entity_poly.pdbx_seq_one_letter_code
_entity_poly.pdbx_strand_id
1 'polypeptide(L)'
;MVGEALVDVVNGTPHVGGSPLNVAVGLARLGHDVSFVGRLGHDEYGSLISDHLRANTVRCLLPPDRHPSSAAIATLDATGSASYEFELVWELPPLPEWLPAALEGARAVHTGSIATLLPPGADTVLEAIQSTRTHGALISFDPNCRPSITPDTAAARAKVEAFVALSDVVKASDEDMVWLYPERPIEASAEAWRQLGPALGAC
;
A
#
# COMPACT_ATOMS: atom_id res chain seq x y z
N MET A 1 1.38 8.57 4.41
CA MET A 1 0.91 7.28 3.85
C MET A 1 0.85 7.41 2.35
N VAL A 2 1.48 6.51 1.61
CA VAL A 2 1.41 6.45 0.14
C VAL A 2 0.89 5.07 -0.23
N GLY A 3 -0.21 4.98 -0.96
CA GLY A 3 -0.68 3.70 -1.49
C GLY A 3 -2.16 3.63 -1.81
N GLU A 4 -2.68 2.42 -1.96
CA GLU A 4 -4.01 2.22 -2.53
C GLU A 4 -5.13 2.46 -1.51
N ALA A 5 -6.27 2.92 -2.04
CA ALA A 5 -7.56 2.90 -1.40
C ALA A 5 -8.53 2.16 -2.32
N LEU A 6 -9.42 1.37 -1.74
CA LEU A 6 -10.44 0.64 -2.49
C LEU A 6 -11.71 0.47 -1.65
N VAL A 7 -12.78 0.01 -2.27
CA VAL A 7 -13.99 -0.41 -1.59
C VAL A 7 -14.14 -1.93 -1.69
N ASP A 8 -14.21 -2.60 -0.54
CA ASP A 8 -14.58 -4.00 -0.43
C ASP A 8 -16.11 -4.10 -0.45
N VAL A 9 -16.69 -4.70 -1.48
CA VAL A 9 -18.15 -4.89 -1.61
C VAL A 9 -18.49 -6.30 -1.17
N VAL A 10 -19.02 -6.44 0.05
CA VAL A 10 -19.38 -7.74 0.63
C VAL A 10 -20.89 -7.86 0.69
N ASN A 11 -21.44 -8.85 -0.02
CA ASN A 11 -22.90 -9.05 -0.13
C ASN A 11 -23.65 -7.76 -0.55
N GLY A 12 -23.06 -7.01 -1.48
CA GLY A 12 -23.60 -5.73 -1.96
C GLY A 12 -23.43 -4.55 -1.00
N THR A 13 -22.77 -4.73 0.14
CA THR A 13 -22.48 -3.64 1.10
C THR A 13 -21.06 -3.14 0.89
N PRO A 14 -20.87 -1.84 0.57
CA PRO A 14 -19.54 -1.26 0.39
C PRO A 14 -18.88 -0.95 1.73
N HIS A 15 -17.62 -1.36 1.87
CA HIS A 15 -16.75 -1.06 3.00
C HIS A 15 -15.46 -0.41 2.48
N VAL A 16 -15.07 0.72 3.07
CA VAL A 16 -13.79 1.34 2.72
C VAL A 16 -12.63 0.48 3.21
N GLY A 17 -11.70 0.20 2.31
CA GLY A 17 -10.52 -0.63 2.53
C GLY A 17 -9.28 -0.11 1.79
N GLY A 18 -8.31 -1.00 1.63
CA GLY A 18 -6.95 -0.68 1.17
C GLY A 18 -5.95 -0.73 2.31
N SER A 19 -4.84 -1.45 2.13
CA SER A 19 -3.91 -1.73 3.22
C SER A 19 -3.25 -0.45 3.75
N PRO A 20 -2.66 0.41 2.91
CA PRO A 20 -2.11 1.70 3.34
C PRO A 20 -3.16 2.65 3.93
N LEU A 21 -4.39 2.64 3.42
CA LEU A 21 -5.49 3.44 3.96
C LEU A 21 -5.85 3.00 5.39
N ASN A 22 -5.95 1.70 5.65
CA ASN A 22 -6.25 1.17 6.98
C ASN A 22 -5.17 1.54 8.00
N VAL A 23 -3.89 1.50 7.61
CA VAL A 23 -2.78 1.96 8.45
C VAL A 23 -2.90 3.47 8.71
N ALA A 24 -3.24 4.27 7.69
CA ALA A 24 -3.45 5.71 7.82
C ALA A 24 -4.51 6.04 8.89
N VAL A 25 -5.66 5.37 8.80
CA VAL A 25 -6.78 5.54 9.73
C VAL A 25 -6.40 5.05 11.13
N GLY A 26 -5.69 3.92 11.24
CA GLY A 26 -5.20 3.40 12.50
C GLY A 26 -4.30 4.40 13.24
N LEU A 27 -3.32 4.99 12.54
CA LEU A 27 -2.44 6.00 13.13
C LEU A 27 -3.19 7.27 13.53
N ALA A 28 -4.14 7.73 12.72
CA ALA A 28 -4.93 8.91 13.06
C ALA A 28 -5.78 8.69 14.32
N ARG A 29 -6.36 7.49 14.48
CA ARG A 29 -7.09 7.10 15.71
C ARG A 29 -6.20 7.02 16.95
N LEU A 30 -4.90 6.78 16.77
CA LEU A 30 -3.90 6.82 17.84
C LEU A 30 -3.41 8.25 18.14
N GLY A 31 -3.95 9.27 17.48
CA GLY A 31 -3.65 10.68 17.75
C GLY A 31 -2.49 11.25 16.94
N HIS A 32 -2.09 10.62 15.84
CA HIS A 32 -1.07 11.14 14.94
C HIS A 32 -1.66 11.98 13.82
N ASP A 33 -0.94 13.02 13.39
CA ASP A 33 -1.25 13.76 12.17
C ASP A 33 -0.90 12.92 10.95
N VAL A 34 -1.91 12.60 10.13
CA VAL A 34 -1.73 11.70 8.97
C VAL A 34 -2.18 12.37 7.68
N SER A 35 -1.30 12.33 6.68
CA SER A 35 -1.64 12.61 5.29
C SER A 35 -1.60 11.32 4.46
N PHE A 36 -2.54 11.19 3.53
CA PHE A 36 -2.70 10.07 2.62
C PHE A 36 -2.53 10.52 1.17
N VAL A 37 -1.68 9.81 0.43
CA VAL A 37 -1.45 9.97 -1.01
C VAL A 37 -1.88 8.67 -1.66
N GLY A 38 -3.08 8.69 -2.23
CA GLY A 38 -3.64 7.57 -2.97
C GLY A 38 -4.64 8.08 -3.99
N ARG A 39 -5.00 7.22 -4.93
CA ARG A 39 -5.92 7.55 -6.01
C ARG A 39 -7.36 7.28 -5.60
N LEU A 40 -8.25 8.23 -5.90
CA LEU A 40 -9.70 8.12 -5.72
C LEU A 40 -10.37 8.50 -7.04
N GLY A 41 -11.50 7.88 -7.38
CA GLY A 41 -12.31 8.24 -8.55
C GLY A 41 -13.37 9.29 -8.23
N HIS A 42 -13.86 9.98 -9.25
CA HIS A 42 -15.01 10.89 -9.14
C HIS A 42 -16.34 10.12 -9.19
N ASP A 43 -16.55 9.25 -8.19
CA ASP A 43 -17.70 8.35 -8.09
C ASP A 43 -18.17 8.16 -6.63
N GLU A 44 -19.18 7.32 -6.43
CA GLU A 44 -19.75 7.03 -5.11
C GLU A 44 -18.72 6.38 -4.18
N TYR A 45 -17.88 5.48 -4.70
CA TYR A 45 -16.82 4.84 -3.93
C TYR A 45 -15.72 5.81 -3.53
N GLY A 46 -15.32 6.72 -4.41
CA GLY A 46 -14.36 7.78 -4.11
C GLY A 46 -14.90 8.76 -3.07
N SER A 47 -16.21 9.01 -3.10
CA SER A 47 -16.91 9.79 -2.07
C SER A 47 -16.90 9.08 -0.72
N LEU A 48 -17.22 7.77 -0.69
CA LEU A 48 -17.14 6.94 0.52
C LEU A 48 -15.73 6.94 1.12
N ILE A 49 -14.70 6.75 0.29
CA ILE A 49 -13.30 6.77 0.72
C ILE A 49 -12.93 8.15 1.29
N SER A 50 -13.29 9.23 0.60
CA SER A 50 -13.02 10.60 1.03
C SER A 50 -13.69 10.93 2.37
N ASP A 51 -14.95 10.53 2.54
CA ASP A 51 -15.71 10.73 3.77
C ASP A 51 -15.12 9.91 4.92
N HIS A 52 -14.68 8.68 4.65
CA HIS A 52 -14.00 7.85 5.64
C HIS A 52 -12.68 8.45 6.10
N LEU A 53 -11.84 8.95 5.18
CA LEU A 53 -10.60 9.65 5.53
C LEU A 53 -10.90 10.90 6.37
N ARG A 54 -11.87 11.71 5.96
CA ARG A 54 -12.27 12.94 6.68
C ARG A 54 -12.79 12.63 8.08
N ALA A 55 -13.63 11.62 8.24
CA ALA A 55 -14.18 11.20 9.53
C ALA A 55 -13.10 10.74 10.51
N ASN A 56 -11.94 10.28 10.01
CA ASN A 56 -10.78 9.91 10.82
C ASN A 56 -9.69 10.99 10.83
N THR A 57 -9.98 12.22 10.35
CA THR A 57 -9.02 13.34 10.33
C THR A 57 -7.75 13.07 9.50
N VAL A 58 -7.84 12.18 8.51
CA VAL A 58 -6.75 11.90 7.57
C VAL A 58 -6.84 12.86 6.39
N ARG A 59 -5.76 13.61 6.12
CA ARG A 59 -5.71 14.56 5.00
C ARG A 59 -5.38 13.83 3.70
N CYS A 60 -6.33 13.73 2.78
CA CYS A 60 -6.03 13.27 1.42
C CYS A 60 -5.36 14.39 0.62
N LEU A 61 -4.18 14.13 0.06
CA LEU A 61 -3.40 15.14 -0.68
C LEU A 61 -3.72 15.19 -2.17
N LEU A 62 -4.25 14.09 -2.72
CA LEU A 62 -4.67 14.02 -4.11
C LEU A 62 -6.17 14.28 -4.23
N PRO A 63 -6.61 15.10 -5.20
CA PRO A 63 -8.02 15.17 -5.55
C PRO A 63 -8.45 13.88 -6.26
N PRO A 64 -9.76 13.58 -6.28
CA PRO A 64 -10.29 12.51 -7.13
C PRO A 64 -10.02 12.77 -8.62
N ASP A 65 -9.82 11.70 -9.39
CA ASP A 65 -9.58 11.76 -10.83
C ASP A 65 -10.75 11.20 -11.67
N ARG A 66 -10.56 11.13 -12.99
CA ARG A 66 -11.60 10.72 -13.96
C ARG A 66 -11.83 9.21 -14.05
N HIS A 67 -10.93 8.39 -13.51
CA HIS A 67 -11.01 6.95 -13.61
C HIS A 67 -11.86 6.40 -12.44
N PRO A 68 -12.45 5.19 -12.54
CA PRO A 68 -13.23 4.63 -11.45
C PRO A 68 -12.37 4.34 -10.22
N SER A 69 -12.95 4.46 -9.03
CA SER A 69 -12.34 4.01 -7.77
C SER A 69 -12.17 2.50 -7.78
N SER A 70 -11.07 2.03 -7.20
CA SER A 70 -10.79 0.60 -7.11
C SER A 70 -11.80 -0.11 -6.19
N ALA A 71 -12.19 -1.33 -6.53
CA ALA A 71 -13.09 -2.14 -5.73
C ALA A 71 -12.70 -3.63 -5.73
N ALA A 72 -13.04 -4.32 -4.64
CA ALA A 72 -12.95 -5.76 -4.52
C ALA A 72 -14.35 -6.31 -4.21
N ILE A 73 -14.93 -7.03 -5.16
CA ILE A 73 -16.31 -7.52 -5.08
C ILE A 73 -16.28 -8.96 -4.59
N ALA A 74 -16.77 -9.18 -3.37
CA ALA A 74 -16.91 -10.51 -2.79
C ALA A 74 -18.28 -11.11 -3.14
N THR A 75 -18.26 -12.23 -3.85
CA THR A 75 -19.46 -13.03 -4.15
C THR A 75 -19.40 -14.33 -3.35
N LEU A 76 -20.45 -14.61 -2.58
CA LEU A 76 -20.60 -15.90 -1.90
C LEU A 76 -21.37 -16.86 -2.81
N ASP A 77 -20.84 -18.06 -3.01
CA ASP A 77 -21.59 -19.14 -3.65
C ASP A 77 -22.62 -19.77 -2.68
N ALA A 78 -23.43 -20.71 -3.20
CA ALA A 78 -24.46 -21.39 -2.41
C ALA A 78 -23.91 -22.23 -1.24
N THR A 79 -22.59 -22.47 -1.18
CA THR A 79 -21.90 -23.18 -0.09
C THR A 79 -21.27 -22.24 0.93
N GLY A 80 -21.34 -20.92 0.69
CA GLY A 80 -20.70 -19.90 1.52
C GLY A 80 -19.23 -19.66 1.20
N SER A 81 -18.71 -20.20 0.08
CA SER A 81 -17.36 -19.93 -0.38
C SER A 81 -17.30 -18.55 -1.06
N ALA A 82 -16.32 -17.73 -0.70
CA ALA A 82 -16.15 -16.39 -1.25
C ALA A 82 -15.22 -16.41 -2.48
N SER A 83 -15.69 -15.86 -3.60
CA SER A 83 -14.83 -15.43 -4.72
C SER A 83 -14.71 -13.91 -4.72
N TYR A 84 -13.54 -13.42 -5.12
CA TYR A 84 -13.26 -11.98 -5.20
C TYR A 84 -12.97 -11.60 -6.65
N GLU A 85 -13.67 -10.59 -7.15
CA GLU A 85 -13.37 -9.90 -8.40
C GLU A 85 -12.74 -8.54 -8.09
N PHE A 86 -11.59 -8.25 -8.68
CA PHE A 86 -10.82 -7.04 -8.42
C PHE A 86 -10.92 -6.09 -9.61
N GLU A 87 -11.56 -4.95 -9.41
CA GLU A 87 -11.56 -3.83 -10.35
C GLU A 87 -10.54 -2.81 -9.85
N LEU A 88 -9.30 -2.89 -10.33
CA LEU A 88 -8.21 -2.05 -9.84
C LEU A 88 -7.73 -1.09 -10.92
N VAL A 89 -7.67 0.18 -10.56
CA VAL A 89 -6.96 1.18 -11.35
C VAL A 89 -5.95 1.87 -10.45
N TRP A 90 -4.67 1.58 -10.69
CA TRP A 90 -3.56 2.10 -9.90
C TRP A 90 -2.55 2.83 -10.78
N GLU A 91 -2.77 4.14 -10.90
CA GLU A 91 -1.91 5.09 -11.59
C GLU A 91 -1.91 6.37 -10.75
N LEU A 92 -0.76 7.04 -10.64
CA LEU A 92 -0.60 8.24 -9.82
C LEU A 92 -0.05 9.37 -10.70
N PRO A 93 -0.37 10.64 -10.37
CA PRO A 93 0.37 11.75 -10.97
C PRO A 93 1.85 11.68 -10.56
N PRO A 94 2.76 12.36 -11.26
CA PRO A 94 4.18 12.42 -10.91
C PRO A 94 4.39 12.91 -9.47
N LEU A 95 4.54 11.97 -8.52
CA LEU A 95 4.76 12.26 -7.10
C LEU A 95 6.15 12.84 -6.80
N PRO A 96 7.26 12.40 -7.43
CA PRO A 96 8.61 12.88 -7.08
C PRO A 96 8.79 14.39 -7.16
N GLU A 97 7.95 15.08 -7.95
CA GLU A 97 8.05 16.53 -8.16
C GLU A 97 7.55 17.35 -6.96
N TRP A 98 6.58 16.85 -6.18
CA TRP A 98 5.93 17.62 -5.12
C TRP A 98 5.82 16.88 -3.79
N LEU A 99 5.89 15.55 -3.78
CA LEU A 99 5.82 14.76 -2.55
C LEU A 99 6.92 15.14 -1.55
N PRO A 100 8.20 15.35 -1.94
CA PRO A 100 9.23 15.82 -1.02
C PRO A 100 8.83 17.06 -0.21
N ALA A 101 8.25 18.07 -0.88
CA ALA A 101 7.78 19.28 -0.22
C ALA A 101 6.55 19.01 0.67
N ALA A 102 5.64 18.13 0.23
CA ALA A 102 4.48 17.73 1.03
C ALA A 102 4.85 16.90 2.29
N LEU A 103 6.08 16.36 2.33
CA LEU A 103 6.64 15.63 3.46
C LEU A 103 7.49 16.50 4.39
N GLU A 104 7.56 17.82 4.17
CA GLU A 104 8.26 18.71 5.09
C GLU A 104 7.69 18.57 6.51
N GLY A 105 8.55 18.21 7.46
CA GLY A 105 8.16 17.93 8.86
C GLY A 105 7.53 16.56 9.11
N ALA A 106 7.35 15.72 8.08
CA ALA A 106 6.90 14.35 8.25
C ALA A 106 7.96 13.52 8.99
N ARG A 107 7.54 12.78 10.02
CA ARG A 107 8.43 11.90 10.79
C ARG A 107 8.62 10.53 10.15
N ALA A 108 7.62 10.08 9.39
CA ALA A 108 7.64 8.80 8.73
C ALA A 108 6.80 8.79 7.44
N VAL A 109 7.21 7.94 6.51
CA VAL A 109 6.47 7.55 5.31
C VAL A 109 6.24 6.05 5.39
N HIS A 110 5.02 5.61 5.07
CA HIS A 110 4.70 4.19 4.97
C HIS A 110 3.99 3.89 3.66
N THR A 111 4.36 2.76 3.05
CA THR A 111 3.81 2.21 1.81
C THR A 111 3.82 0.68 1.86
N GLY A 112 3.13 0.02 0.93
CA GLY A 112 3.02 -1.43 0.93
C GLY A 112 2.02 -2.00 -0.05
N SER A 113 1.78 -3.31 0.04
CA SER A 113 0.70 -4.01 -0.66
C SER A 113 0.63 -3.74 -2.18
N ILE A 114 -0.58 -3.69 -2.73
CA ILE A 114 -0.87 -3.48 -4.16
C ILE A 114 -0.13 -2.24 -4.69
N ALA A 115 -0.05 -1.18 -3.89
CA ALA A 115 0.58 0.07 -4.28
C ALA A 115 2.06 -0.07 -4.69
N THR A 116 2.74 -1.12 -4.24
CA THR A 116 4.17 -1.36 -4.52
C THR A 116 4.42 -2.46 -5.55
N LEU A 117 3.37 -3.15 -5.99
CA LEU A 117 3.47 -4.32 -6.86
C LEU A 117 2.82 -4.08 -8.23
N LEU A 118 1.68 -3.37 -8.29
CA LEU A 118 0.90 -3.20 -9.51
C LEU A 118 1.40 -2.00 -10.35
N PRO A 119 1.94 -2.20 -11.57
CA PRO A 119 2.28 -1.07 -12.45
C PRO A 119 1.03 -0.44 -13.10
N PRO A 120 1.09 0.84 -13.53
CA PRO A 120 2.24 1.74 -13.47
C PRO A 120 2.42 2.41 -12.09
N GLY A 121 1.39 2.45 -11.24
CA GLY A 121 1.47 3.20 -9.98
C GLY A 121 2.57 2.73 -9.04
N ALA A 122 2.92 1.44 -9.02
CA ALA A 122 4.06 0.92 -8.26
C ALA A 122 5.39 1.58 -8.61
N ASP A 123 5.59 1.91 -9.89
CA ASP A 123 6.84 2.52 -10.35
C ASP A 123 6.89 3.98 -9.88
N THR A 124 5.77 4.69 -9.93
CA THR A 124 5.64 6.06 -9.36
C THR A 124 5.88 6.07 -7.84
N VAL A 125 5.37 5.07 -7.11
CA VAL A 125 5.62 4.95 -5.66
C VAL A 125 7.10 4.69 -5.39
N LEU A 126 7.75 3.85 -6.19
CA LEU A 126 9.19 3.57 -6.02
C LEU A 126 10.03 4.84 -6.20
N GLU A 127 9.80 5.58 -7.29
CA GLU A 127 10.46 6.87 -7.53
C GLU A 127 10.18 7.88 -6.42
N ALA A 128 8.94 7.91 -5.93
CA ALA A 128 8.56 8.76 -4.82
C ALA A 128 9.38 8.43 -3.57
N ILE A 129 9.43 7.16 -3.13
CA ILE A 129 10.21 6.75 -1.95
C ILE A 129 11.71 7.01 -2.13
N GLN A 130 12.25 6.84 -3.34
CA GLN A 130 13.64 7.21 -3.63
C GLN A 130 13.90 8.71 -3.39
N SER A 131 12.99 9.58 -3.82
CA SER A 131 13.10 11.03 -3.62
C SER A 131 12.99 11.47 -2.16
N THR A 132 12.32 10.67 -1.30
CA THR A 132 12.13 11.02 0.12
C THR A 132 13.34 10.72 0.99
N ARG A 133 14.27 9.86 0.55
CA ARG A 133 15.45 9.43 1.33
C ARG A 133 16.29 10.59 1.89
N THR A 134 16.37 11.71 1.18
CA THR A 134 17.17 12.87 1.60
C THR A 134 16.51 13.73 2.68
N HIS A 135 15.25 13.45 3.04
CA HIS A 135 14.44 14.29 3.93
C HIS A 135 14.46 13.84 5.39
N GLY A 136 15.15 12.74 5.72
CA GLY A 136 15.33 12.26 7.10
C GLY A 136 14.08 11.65 7.75
N ALA A 137 12.99 11.49 7.02
CA ALA A 137 11.81 10.76 7.47
C ALA A 137 12.09 9.25 7.48
N LEU A 138 11.59 8.55 8.50
CA LEU A 138 11.66 7.09 8.57
C LEU A 138 10.80 6.46 7.48
N ILE A 139 11.33 5.50 6.73
CA ILE A 139 10.61 4.77 5.68
C ILE A 139 10.20 3.40 6.24
N SER A 140 8.89 3.16 6.31
CA SER A 140 8.30 1.89 6.69
C SER A 140 7.66 1.21 5.48
N PHE A 141 7.85 -0.10 5.35
CA PHE A 141 7.31 -0.87 4.24
C PHE A 141 6.69 -2.19 4.71
N ASP A 142 5.53 -2.52 4.14
CA ASP A 142 4.82 -3.78 4.36
C ASP A 142 4.45 -4.41 3.00
N PRO A 143 5.14 -5.48 2.53
CA PRO A 143 4.88 -6.09 1.23
C PRO A 143 3.43 -6.52 1.08
N ASN A 144 2.82 -7.08 2.14
CA ASN A 144 1.43 -7.52 2.23
C ASN A 144 0.91 -8.09 0.89
N CYS A 145 1.60 -9.10 0.39
CA CYS A 145 1.47 -9.59 -0.97
C CYS A 145 0.08 -10.19 -1.22
N ARG A 146 -0.38 -10.07 -2.45
CA ARG A 146 -1.67 -10.60 -2.90
C ARG A 146 -1.45 -11.43 -4.16
N PRO A 147 -1.11 -12.74 -4.02
CA PRO A 147 -0.82 -13.60 -5.18
C PRO A 147 -1.96 -13.69 -6.20
N SER A 148 -3.22 -13.45 -5.78
CA SER A 148 -4.38 -13.37 -6.67
C SER A 148 -4.37 -12.15 -7.59
N ILE A 149 -3.64 -11.09 -7.24
CA ILE A 149 -3.54 -9.83 -7.99
C ILE A 149 -2.21 -9.78 -8.75
N THR A 150 -1.12 -10.16 -8.09
CA THR A 150 0.23 -10.18 -8.65
C THR A 150 0.83 -11.58 -8.56
N PRO A 151 0.44 -12.51 -9.45
CA PRO A 151 0.79 -13.93 -9.34
C PRO A 151 2.25 -14.25 -9.71
N ASP A 152 2.92 -13.37 -10.44
CA ASP A 152 4.33 -13.55 -10.80
C ASP A 152 5.22 -13.26 -9.59
N THR A 153 5.55 -14.33 -8.85
CA THR A 153 6.42 -14.28 -7.67
C THR A 153 7.81 -13.71 -7.99
N ALA A 154 8.37 -13.95 -9.17
CA ALA A 154 9.71 -13.45 -9.51
C ALA A 154 9.69 -11.93 -9.71
N ALA A 155 8.69 -11.43 -10.44
CA ALA A 155 8.47 -10.00 -10.60
C ALA A 155 8.13 -9.32 -9.26
N ALA A 156 7.28 -9.92 -8.44
CA ALA A 156 6.92 -9.41 -7.13
C ALA A 156 8.14 -9.33 -6.20
N ARG A 157 8.96 -10.40 -6.14
CA ARG A 157 10.21 -10.43 -5.37
C ARG A 157 11.15 -9.29 -5.78
N ALA A 158 11.36 -9.07 -7.07
CA ALA A 158 12.23 -7.98 -7.53
C ALA A 158 11.74 -6.60 -7.07
N LYS A 159 10.42 -6.35 -7.13
CA LYS A 159 9.83 -5.10 -6.64
C LYS A 159 9.94 -4.97 -5.13
N VAL A 160 9.60 -6.01 -4.38
CA VAL A 160 9.71 -6.05 -2.91
C VAL A 160 11.13 -5.76 -2.48
N GLU A 161 12.13 -6.43 -3.06
CA GLU A 161 13.54 -6.21 -2.73
C GLU A 161 14.00 -4.76 -3.00
N ALA A 162 13.47 -4.11 -4.04
CA ALA A 162 13.74 -2.70 -4.30
C ALA A 162 13.20 -1.78 -3.18
N PHE A 163 11.99 -2.06 -2.67
CA PHE A 163 11.43 -1.31 -1.54
C PHE A 163 12.12 -1.65 -0.21
N VAL A 164 12.48 -2.92 0.02
CA VAL A 164 13.24 -3.36 1.20
C VAL A 164 14.56 -2.60 1.29
N ALA A 165 15.31 -2.52 0.19
CA ALA A 165 16.57 -1.79 0.14
C ALA A 165 16.40 -0.28 0.47
N LEU A 166 15.21 0.27 0.22
CA LEU A 166 14.86 1.67 0.47
C LEU A 166 14.31 1.97 1.86
N SER A 167 13.93 0.94 2.62
CA SER A 167 13.17 1.09 3.87
C SER A 167 14.08 1.05 5.08
N ASP A 168 13.68 1.72 6.16
CA ASP A 168 14.31 1.62 7.47
C ASP A 168 13.68 0.51 8.32
N VAL A 169 12.36 0.33 8.17
CA VAL A 169 11.56 -0.69 8.85
C VAL A 169 10.78 -1.50 7.83
N VAL A 170 10.98 -2.81 7.82
CA VAL A 170 10.17 -3.74 7.02
C VAL A 170 9.38 -4.65 7.94
N LYS A 171 8.06 -4.75 7.72
CA LYS A 171 7.18 -5.72 8.36
C LYS A 171 6.65 -6.64 7.28
N ALA A 172 6.86 -7.95 7.39
CA ALA A 172 6.31 -8.93 6.45
C ALA A 172 5.79 -10.13 7.21
N SER A 173 4.70 -10.74 6.73
CA SER A 173 4.18 -11.95 7.36
C SER A 173 4.95 -13.19 6.94
N ASP A 174 4.79 -14.29 7.68
CA ASP A 174 5.33 -15.59 7.29
C ASP A 174 4.82 -16.02 5.91
N GLU A 175 3.57 -15.72 5.58
CA GLU A 175 2.98 -16.00 4.26
C GLU A 175 3.65 -15.21 3.14
N ASP A 176 3.96 -13.92 3.36
CA ASP A 176 4.73 -13.13 2.40
C ASP A 176 6.10 -13.76 2.16
N MET A 177 6.78 -14.14 3.24
CA MET A 177 8.14 -14.69 3.19
C MET A 177 8.16 -16.06 2.49
N VAL A 178 7.20 -16.93 2.80
CA VAL A 178 7.05 -18.24 2.15
C VAL A 178 6.67 -18.10 0.69
N TRP A 179 5.78 -17.17 0.35
CA TRP A 179 5.38 -16.97 -1.04
C TRP A 179 6.53 -16.38 -1.87
N LEU A 180 7.23 -15.38 -1.35
CA LEU A 180 8.35 -14.74 -2.03
C LEU A 180 9.58 -15.64 -2.11
N TYR A 181 9.84 -16.50 -1.13
CA TYR A 181 11.02 -17.35 -1.06
C TYR A 181 10.70 -18.80 -0.63
N PRO A 182 9.94 -19.56 -1.45
CA PRO A 182 9.42 -20.87 -1.04
C PRO A 182 10.51 -21.91 -0.72
N GLU A 183 11.70 -21.72 -1.27
CA GLU A 183 12.85 -22.62 -1.10
C GLU A 183 13.81 -22.18 0.02
N ARG A 184 13.46 -21.14 0.79
CA ARG A 184 14.33 -20.57 1.83
C ARG A 184 13.58 -20.44 3.16
N PRO A 185 14.18 -20.86 4.29
CA PRO A 185 13.61 -20.60 5.62
C PRO A 185 13.37 -19.09 5.84
N ILE A 186 12.28 -18.76 6.54
CA ILE A 186 11.85 -17.37 6.79
C ILE A 186 12.99 -16.56 7.42
N GLU A 187 13.69 -17.11 8.40
CA GLU A 187 14.79 -16.44 9.11
C GLU A 187 15.96 -16.12 8.17
N ALA A 188 16.27 -17.01 7.23
CA ALA A 188 17.32 -16.79 6.23
C ALA A 188 16.88 -15.74 5.18
N SER A 189 15.60 -15.70 4.85
CA SER A 189 15.02 -14.65 3.98
C SER A 189 15.05 -13.28 4.68
N ALA A 190 14.67 -13.22 5.95
CA ALA A 190 14.71 -11.99 6.75
C ALA A 190 16.13 -11.46 6.94
N GLU A 191 17.10 -12.35 7.18
CA GLU A 191 18.52 -11.97 7.25
C GLU A 191 19.04 -11.44 5.91
N ALA A 192 18.64 -12.07 4.79
CA ALA A 192 19.01 -11.57 3.47
C ALA A 192 18.43 -10.16 3.23
N TRP A 193 17.19 -9.89 3.65
CA TRP A 193 16.61 -8.55 3.59
C TRP A 193 17.35 -7.53 4.44
N ARG A 194 17.76 -7.89 5.65
CA ARG A 194 18.57 -7.02 6.52
C ARG A 194 19.87 -6.56 5.83
N GLN A 195 20.46 -7.42 4.99
CA GLN A 195 21.67 -7.09 4.24
C GLN A 195 21.43 -6.15 3.04
N LEU A 196 20.19 -5.94 2.61
CA LEU A 196 19.84 -5.07 1.49
C LEU A 196 19.70 -3.59 1.89
N GLY A 197 19.38 -3.28 3.15
CA GLY A 197 19.17 -1.89 3.56
C GLY A 197 18.55 -1.61 4.93
N PRO A 198 17.49 -2.31 5.39
CA PRO A 198 16.72 -1.87 6.54
C PRO A 198 17.50 -1.99 7.85
N ALA A 199 17.39 -0.94 8.67
CA ALA A 199 17.95 -0.90 10.01
C ALA A 199 17.19 -1.82 10.99
N LEU A 200 15.92 -2.12 10.72
CA LEU A 200 15.08 -3.01 11.52
C LEU A 200 14.16 -3.87 10.63
N GLY A 201 14.13 -5.18 10.87
CA GLY A 201 13.15 -6.11 10.29
C GLY A 201 12.29 -6.72 11.38
N ALA A 202 10.98 -6.80 11.16
CA ALA A 202 10.05 -7.56 11.99
C ALA A 202 9.30 -8.56 11.10
N CYS A 203 9.57 -9.85 11.31
CA CYS A 203 8.74 -10.95 10.83
C CYS A 203 7.79 -11.33 11.97
#